data_AF-A0A6L6JMX4-F1
#
_entry.id   AF-A0A6L6JMX4-F1
#
_cell.length_a   1.000
_cell.length_b   1.000
_cell.length_c   1.000
_cell.angle_alpha   90.00
_cell.angle_beta   90.00
_cell.angle_gamma   90.00
#
_symmetry.space_group_name_H-M   'P 1'
#
loop_
_entity.id
_entity.type
_entity.pdbx_description
1 polymer ?
#
loop_
_entity_poly.entity_id
_entity_poly.type
_entity_poly.pdbx_seq_one_letter_code
_entity_poly.pdbx_strand_id
1 'polypeptide(L)' 'MLQLASFSVRENADALSAQLKQMGYDPMIETISSAGTLIYRVRLQPVTDRIKLQQTAQTLSQKLKLNAQILQHNP' A
#
# COMPACT_ATOMS: atom_id res chain seq x y z
N MET A 1 -1.57 2.62 -9.57
CA MET A 1 -0.98 2.65 -8.21
C MET A 1 -1.40 1.39 -7.47
N LEU A 2 -0.64 0.95 -6.47
CA LEU A 2 -0.96 -0.26 -5.72
C LEU A 2 -1.29 0.12 -4.28
N GLN A 3 -2.52 -0.09 -3.84
CA GLN A 3 -2.88 0.05 -2.43
C GLN A 3 -2.64 -1.29 -1.74
N LEU A 4 -1.78 -1.32 -0.72
CA LEU A 4 -1.42 -2.57 -0.04
C LEU A 4 -2.33 -2.87 1.14
N ALA A 5 -2.63 -1.85 1.94
CA ALA A 5 -3.46 -1.96 3.13
C ALA A 5 -4.03 -0.59 3.54
N SER A 6 -5.08 -0.62 4.34
CA SER A 6 -5.65 0.55 5.01
C SER A 6 -5.75 0.27 6.50
N PHE A 7 -5.34 1.22 7.32
CA PHE A 7 -5.38 1.09 8.78
C PHE A 7 -6.14 2.26 9.39
N SER A 8 -6.87 2.01 10.47
CA SER A 8 -7.46 3.08 11.30
C SER A 8 -6.48 3.64 12.34
N VAL A 9 -5.32 2.97 12.50
CA VAL A 9 -4.27 3.30 13.47
C VAL A 9 -3.00 3.64 12.70
N ARG A 10 -2.38 4.78 13.05
CA ARG A 10 -1.20 5.30 12.35
C ARG A 10 0.02 4.39 12.52
N GLU A 11 0.27 3.90 13.73
CA GLU A 11 1.44 3.03 13.99
C GLU A 11 1.45 1.77 13.13
N ASN A 12 0.28 1.20 12.83
CA ASN A 12 0.19 0.02 11.96
C ASN A 12 0.58 0.34 10.51
N ALA A 13 0.19 1.51 10.02
CA ALA A 13 0.59 1.98 8.70
C ALA A 13 2.09 2.28 8.63
N ASP A 14 2.64 2.90 9.67
CA ASP A 14 4.08 3.18 9.79
C ASP A 14 4.91 1.90 9.88
N ALA A 15 4.45 0.89 10.63
CA ALA A 15 5.11 -0.42 10.71
C ALA A 15 5.17 -1.13 9.35
N LEU A 16 4.06 -1.13 8.60
CA LEU A 16 4.04 -1.70 7.24
C LEU A 16 4.95 -0.91 6.29
N SER A 17 4.91 0.42 6.36
CA SER A 17 5.78 1.29 5.57
C SER A 17 7.26 1.02 5.85
N ALA A 18 7.65 0.88 7.11
CA ALA A 18 9.02 0.54 7.49
C ALA A 18 9.45 -0.83 6.94
N GLN A 19 8.61 -1.86 7.03
CA GLN A 19 8.90 -3.18 6.46
C GLN A 19 9.10 -3.12 4.94
N LEU A 20 8.24 -2.38 4.24
CA LEU A 20 8.35 -2.21 2.79
C LEU A 20 9.63 -1.46 2.40
N LYS A 21 10.01 -0.43 3.17
CA LYS A 21 11.30 0.28 2.99
C LYS A 21 12.50 -0.64 3.18
N GLN A 22 12.47 -1.51 4.20
CA GLN A 22 13.53 -2.51 4.42
C GLN A 22 13.63 -3.52 3.27
N MET A 23 12.53 -3.80 2.58
CA MET A 23 12.51 -4.64 1.37
C MET A 23 12.96 -3.90 0.10
N GLY A 24 13.30 -2.60 0.20
CA GLY A 24 13.75 -1.77 -0.92
C GLY A 24 12.62 -1.12 -1.72
N TYR A 25 11.39 -1.12 -1.21
CA TYR A 25 10.27 -0.39 -1.82
C TYR A 25 10.16 1.04 -1.26
N ASP A 26 9.49 1.92 -2.00
CA ASP A 26 9.17 3.28 -1.55
C ASP A 26 7.66 3.44 -1.32
N PRO A 27 7.15 3.07 -0.12
CA PRO A 27 5.75 3.21 0.24
C PRO A 27 5.38 4.64 0.62
N MET A 28 4.18 5.05 0.21
CA MET A 28 3.54 6.30 0.58
C MET A 28 2.33 6.02 1.47
N ILE A 29 2.25 6.71 2.61
CA ILE A 29 1.07 6.68 3.48
C ILE A 29 0.20 7.88 3.13
N GLU A 30 -1.01 7.62 2.65
CA GLU A 30 -2.05 8.64 2.51
C GLU A 30 -2.94 8.64 3.73
N THR A 31 -3.12 9.81 4.33
CA THR A 31 -4.09 10.01 5.40
C THR A 31 -5.34 10.62 4.79
N ILE A 32 -6.47 9.95 4.96
CA ILE A 32 -7.79 10.48 4.60
C ILE A 32 -8.67 10.54 5.85
N SER A 33 -9.57 11.52 5.89
CA SER A 33 -10.66 11.56 6.86
C SER A 33 -11.93 11.09 6.16
N SER A 34 -12.60 10.09 6.72
CA SER A 34 -13.89 9.60 6.23
C SER A 34 -14.86 9.48 7.38
N ALA A 35 -15.98 10.21 7.32
CA ALA A 35 -17.02 10.22 8.34
C ALA A 35 -16.51 10.39 9.79
N GLY A 36 -15.49 11.24 9.98
CA GLY A 36 -14.89 11.50 11.31
C GLY A 36 -13.82 10.49 11.75
N THR A 37 -13.53 9.47 10.95
CA THR A 37 -12.45 8.50 11.20
C THR A 37 -11.27 8.75 10.27
N LEU A 38 -10.05 8.79 10.84
CA LEU A 38 -8.83 8.83 10.05
C LEU A 38 -8.48 7.43 9.53
N ILE A 39 -8.19 7.34 8.24
CA ILE A 39 -7.74 6.12 7.57
C ILE A 39 -6.37 6.40 6.95
N TYR A 40 -5.42 5.54 7.29
CA TYR A 40 -4.05 5.56 6.81
C TYR A 40 -3.87 4.46 5.75
N ARG A 41 -3.81 4.86 4.49
CA ARG A 41 -3.67 3.97 3.34
C ARG A 41 -2.22 3.86 2.94
N VAL A 42 -1.66 2.66 3.01
CA VAL A 42 -0.29 2.37 2.57
C VAL A 42 -0.32 1.98 1.10
N ARG A 43 0.41 2.73 0.26
CA ARG A 43 0.37 2.63 -1.20
C ARG A 43 1.77 2.58 -1.78
N LEU A 44 1.95 1.85 -2.87
CA LEU A 44 3.12 1.94 -3.74
C LEU A 44 2.74 2.75 -4.99
N GLN A 45 3.50 3.80 -5.25
CA GLN A 45 3.39 4.55 -6.50
C GLN A 45 3.71 3.63 -7.69
N PRO A 46 3.13 3.90 -8.87
CA PRO A 46 3.36 3.06 -10.03
C PRO A 46 4.85 3.03 -10.38
N VAL A 47 5.44 1.85 -10.28
CA VAL A 47 6.59 1.52 -11.11
C VAL A 47 6.13 1.62 -12.56
N THR A 48 7.01 2.10 -13.45
CA THR A 48 6.77 2.28 -14.90
C THR A 48 6.23 1.03 -15.60
N ASP A 49 6.28 -0.11 -14.92
CA ASP A 49 5.98 -1.44 -15.41
C ASP A 49 4.81 -2.10 -14.65
N ARG A 50 3.65 -2.20 -15.31
CA ARG A 50 2.44 -2.79 -14.72
C ARG A 50 2.61 -4.26 -14.33
N ILE A 51 3.46 -5.01 -15.05
CA ILE A 51 3.72 -6.42 -14.77
C ILE A 51 4.44 -6.57 -13.42
N LYS A 52 5.48 -5.75 -13.18
CA LYS A 52 6.18 -5.73 -11.89
C LYS A 52 5.25 -5.35 -10.74
N LEU A 53 4.30 -4.45 -10.99
CA LEU A 53 3.31 -4.04 -9.99
C LEU A 53 2.36 -5.19 -9.62
N GLN A 54 1.91 -5.99 -10.59
CA GLN A 54 1.13 -7.21 -10.33
C GLN A 54 1.91 -8.27 -9.54
N GLN A 55 3.16 -8.53 -9.93
CA GLN A 55 4.01 -9.49 -9.23
C GLN A 55 4.30 -9.07 -7.79
N THR A 56 4.56 -7.77 -7.59
CA THR A 56 4.76 -7.18 -6.26
C THR A 56 3.50 -7.29 -5.42
N ALA A 57 2.32 -6.99 -6.00
CA ALA A 57 1.04 -7.16 -5.32
C ALA A 57 0.82 -8.61 -4.87
N GLN A 58 1.01 -9.60 -5.76
CA GLN A 58 0.88 -11.01 -5.41
C GLN A 58 1.88 -11.43 -4.30
N THR A 59 3.14 -11.03 -4.44
CA THR A 59 4.19 -11.39 -3.48
C THR A 59 3.90 -10.81 -2.10
N LEU A 60 3.54 -9.52 -2.03
CA LEU A 60 3.22 -8.83 -0.78
C LEU A 60 1.93 -9.36 -0.17
N SER A 61 0.89 -9.61 -0.96
CA SER A 61 -0.34 -10.24 -0.47
C SER A 61 -0.08 -11.60 0.17
N GLN A 62 0.78 -12.43 -0.45
CA GLN A 62 1.13 -13.73 0.12
C GLN A 62 2.02 -13.63 1.36
N LYS A 63 3.08 -12.80 1.32
CA LYS A 63 4.03 -12.66 2.43
C LYS A 63 3.42 -12.01 3.66
N LEU A 64 2.63 -10.96 3.46
CA LEU A 64 2.11 -10.12 4.53
C LEU A 64 0.65 -10.44 4.87
N LYS A 65 0.03 -11.42 4.19
CA LYS A 65 -1.39 -11.76 4.28
C LYS A 65 -2.30 -10.53 4.15
N LEU A 66 -1.89 -9.60 3.28
CA LEU A 66 -2.60 -8.34 3.05
C LEU A 66 -3.55 -8.47 1.87
N ASN A 67 -4.66 -7.74 1.94
CA ASN A 67 -5.55 -7.54 0.81
C ASN A 67 -5.01 -6.41 -0.09
N ALA A 68 -3.91 -6.67 -0.80
CA ALA A 68 -3.39 -5.69 -1.74
C ALA A 68 -4.33 -5.54 -2.94
N GLN A 69 -4.72 -4.30 -3.23
CA GLN A 69 -5.59 -3.90 -4.33
C GLN A 69 -4.83 -3.04 -5.33
N ILE A 70 -4.78 -3.50 -6.58
CA ILE A 70 -4.26 -2.69 -7.68
C ILE A 70 -5.34 -1.68 -8.06
N LEU A 71 -5.08 -0.40 -7.77
CA LEU A 71 -5.94 0.69 -8.20
C LEU A 71 -5.42 1.21 -9.55
N GLN A 72 -6.11 0.82 -10.63
CA GLN A 72 -5.99 1.52 -11.90
C GLN A 72 -6.72 2.86 -11.76
N HIS A 73 -5.98 3.95 -11.90
CA HIS A 73 -6.61 5.24 -12.15
C HIS A 73 -6.98 5.22 -13.63
N ASN A 74 -8.26 4.97 -13.94
CA ASN A 74 -8.79 5.35 -15.24
C ASN A 74 -8.97 6.87 -15.22
N PRO A 75 -8.44 7.60 -16.22
CA PRO A 75 -8.60 9.04 -16.34
C PRO A 75 -10.06 9.44 -16.57
#